data_AF-A0A7V8BXX3-F1
#
_entry.id   AF-A0A7V8BXX3-F1
#
_cell.length_a   1.000
_cell.length_b   1.000
_cell.length_c   1.000
_cell.angle_alpha   90.00
_cell.angle_beta   90.00
_cell.angle_gamma   90.00
#
_symmetry.space_group_name_H-M   'P 1'
#
loop_
_entity.id
_entity.type
_entity.pdbx_description
1 polymer ?
#
loop_
_entity_poly.entity_id
_entity_poly.type
_entity_poly.pdbx_seq_one_letter_code
_entity_poly.pdbx_strand_id
1 'polypeptide(L)'
;MESYLYADFGIAHTRTLLIDVVEGQYRFVSGTLTRTTIAPPVEDVTQGLERNINRLQTITGRAFLGQGDEAGFLDELILTASSAGRPLRAVLVGLMNDISLVSAHRALTGTYIDVVETISLIDSSTEEQRINRILRQNPDLIFIAGGTDFGNEEAVRSLVRLVELAVKLLPQGNRPIVLYGGNTALRGWVKKRLNEECALFIAENIRPELSEEALDSAKLMLAQVFDDFIKKQAGGFRQLSPFSKYGIVPTAQSAANLVRYFDSLEEGRGVLYLDVGSGTSALLANRGGVATADIRSTLGLGHSILSTLDLIDWRDVERWLPFSFSPEAYEEWVYNKSLSPLTIPQTFRDLLIEQGITREIVRLMVGEAREEWKALGSDIVDFSPVIVGGAVFTANLAPGLSALLILDSLQNAGAFDILLDPYGLAPALGVIGYTNPLAVVQVVENGGFVSLGRAYCPVGRAGPRGKARVKLTVEGQTTKKQIAPGEIWLPSIMPGKWVDVDIRLPRGMSMNGKRRIKERVRAGTAGLIFDMRGRPVRLPSGRRRKQTIADWFTTVTGLALDLEMLEAAEVEGAPDVAAMIGAVISGISDEHFPDYKRLPDAPPAPDLQALFEAGADEETEGAVDDLARELGLK
;
A
#
# COMPACT_ATOMS: atom_id res chain seq x y z
N MET A 1 -6.96 20.40 21.95
CA MET A 1 -7.48 19.62 20.81
C MET A 1 -6.35 18.70 20.40
N GLU A 2 -6.62 17.40 20.29
CA GLU A 2 -5.59 16.40 20.01
C GLU A 2 -5.22 16.47 18.52
N SER A 3 -3.96 16.76 18.23
CA SER A 3 -3.32 16.56 16.93
C SER A 3 -2.51 15.26 16.95
N TYR A 4 -2.39 14.64 15.78
CA TYR A 4 -1.71 13.35 15.61
C TYR A 4 -0.42 13.55 14.84
N LEU A 5 0.67 13.05 15.42
CA LEU A 5 1.94 12.86 14.73
C LEU A 5 2.07 11.38 14.39
N TYR A 6 2.05 11.04 13.12
CA TYR A 6 2.17 9.67 12.66
C TYR A 6 3.56 9.41 12.11
N ALA A 7 4.18 8.28 12.43
CA ALA A 7 5.42 7.82 11.81
C ALA A 7 5.31 6.37 11.35
N ASP A 8 5.68 6.14 10.08
CA ASP A 8 5.73 4.82 9.45
C ASP A 8 7.17 4.43 9.13
N PHE A 9 7.61 3.27 9.61
CA PHE A 9 8.93 2.73 9.35
C PHE A 9 8.85 1.61 8.30
N GLY A 10 9.19 1.95 7.06
CA GLY A 10 9.36 0.99 5.99
C GLY A 10 10.82 0.62 5.74
N ILE A 11 11.01 -0.38 4.88
CA ILE A 11 12.34 -0.91 4.53
C ILE A 11 13.14 0.06 3.66
N ALA A 12 12.46 0.98 2.97
CA ALA A 12 13.09 1.99 2.12
C ALA A 12 13.10 3.37 2.76
N HIS A 13 11.97 3.75 3.38
CA HIS A 13 11.76 5.11 3.88
C HIS A 13 11.11 5.10 5.26
N THR A 14 11.46 6.12 6.04
CA THR A 14 10.69 6.54 7.21
C THR A 14 9.82 7.71 6.79
N ARG A 15 8.53 7.62 7.05
CA ARG A 15 7.55 8.67 6.75
C ARG A 15 7.00 9.25 8.03
N THR A 16 6.77 10.56 8.06
CA THR A 16 6.10 11.22 9.18
C THR A 16 5.01 12.16 8.67
N LEU A 17 3.83 12.15 9.28
CA LEU A 17 2.66 12.93 8.86
C LEU A 17 2.08 13.69 10.06
N LEU A 18 1.63 14.93 9.81
CA LEU A 18 0.86 15.73 10.76
C LEU A 18 -0.61 15.78 10.34
N ILE A 19 -1.48 15.35 11.25
CA ILE A 19 -2.92 15.55 11.14
C ILE A 19 -3.35 16.46 12.29
N ASP A 20 -3.94 17.60 11.97
CA ASP A 20 -4.29 18.64 12.94
C ASP A 20 -5.68 19.21 12.65
N VAL A 21 -6.25 19.91 13.62
CA VAL A 21 -7.51 20.61 13.50
C VAL A 21 -7.26 22.00 12.89
N VAL A 22 -7.74 22.20 11.67
CA VAL A 22 -7.71 23.47 10.95
C VAL A 22 -9.15 23.94 10.76
N GLU A 23 -9.45 25.15 11.22
CA GLU A 23 -10.81 25.74 11.16
C GLU A 23 -11.90 24.83 11.79
N GLY A 24 -11.54 24.10 12.84
CA GLY A 24 -12.47 23.21 13.56
C GLY A 24 -12.68 21.84 12.93
N GLN A 25 -11.91 21.47 11.90
CA GLN A 25 -11.96 20.15 11.27
C GLN A 25 -10.56 19.53 11.15
N TYR A 26 -10.47 18.22 11.33
CA TYR A 26 -9.22 17.49 11.08
C TYR A 26 -8.84 17.55 9.60
N ARG A 27 -7.57 17.87 9.34
CA ARG A 27 -6.96 17.91 8.01
C ARG A 27 -5.57 17.29 8.06
N PHE A 28 -5.15 16.68 6.96
CA PHE A 28 -3.73 16.45 6.71
C PHE A 28 -3.05 17.81 6.49
N VAL A 29 -2.07 18.16 7.32
CA VAL A 29 -1.40 19.46 7.28
C VAL A 29 -0.11 19.38 6.48
N SER A 30 0.76 18.42 6.80
CA SER A 30 2.05 18.26 6.15
C SER A 30 2.64 16.88 6.42
N GLY A 31 3.60 16.48 5.60
CA GLY A 31 4.30 15.21 5.72
C GLY A 31 5.74 15.30 5.23
N THR A 32 6.59 14.44 5.78
CA THR A 32 8.00 14.33 5.46
C THR A 32 8.39 12.89 5.18
N LEU A 33 9.38 12.72 4.31
CA LEU A 33 9.93 11.42 3.93
C LEU A 33 11.46 11.49 3.96
N THR A 34 12.09 10.50 4.58
CA THR A 34 13.55 10.30 4.57
C THR A 34 13.87 8.84 4.28
N ARG A 35 15.10 8.55 3.85
CA ARG A 35 15.60 7.18 3.84
C ARG A 35 15.50 6.59 5.24
N THR A 36 15.09 5.32 5.31
CA THR A 36 15.02 4.62 6.59
C THR A 36 16.43 4.41 7.14
N THR A 37 16.53 4.33 8.46
CA THR A 37 17.76 4.01 9.19
C THR A 37 17.63 2.70 9.95
N ILE A 38 16.64 1.86 9.61
CA ILE A 38 16.36 0.57 10.25
C ILE A 38 17.47 -0.47 10.04
N ALA A 39 18.26 -0.33 8.98
CA ALA A 39 19.31 -1.26 8.56
C ALA A 39 20.69 -0.58 8.59
N PRO A 40 21.80 -1.35 8.42
CA PRO A 40 23.14 -0.79 8.31
C PRO A 40 23.24 0.33 7.28
N PRO A 41 24.11 1.34 7.51
CA PRO A 41 25.13 1.40 8.56
C PRO A 41 24.65 2.03 9.88
N VAL A 42 23.40 2.49 9.97
CA VAL A 42 22.89 3.23 11.15
C VAL A 42 22.23 2.30 12.16
N GLU A 43 21.35 1.40 11.71
CA GLU A 43 20.60 0.46 12.57
C GLU A 43 19.87 1.11 13.76
N ASP A 44 19.31 2.30 13.53
CA ASP A 44 18.55 3.06 14.52
C ASP A 44 17.47 3.92 13.85
N VAL A 45 16.20 3.52 13.98
CA VAL A 45 15.06 4.23 13.38
C VAL A 45 14.77 5.59 14.03
N THR A 46 15.30 5.85 15.22
CA THR A 46 15.10 7.15 15.91
C THR A 46 15.72 8.29 15.11
N GLN A 47 16.86 8.06 14.46
CA GLN A 47 17.54 9.07 13.63
C GLN A 47 16.72 9.44 12.38
N GLY A 48 16.10 8.45 11.73
CA GLY A 48 15.21 8.69 10.60
C GLY A 48 13.99 9.50 11.02
N LEU A 49 13.40 9.16 12.18
CA LEU A 49 12.28 9.90 12.76
C LEU A 49 12.67 11.33 13.13
N GLU A 50 13.80 11.53 13.81
CA GLU A 50 14.28 12.85 14.23
C GLU A 50 14.50 13.78 13.02
N ARG A 51 15.12 13.27 11.95
CA ARG A 51 15.29 14.03 10.69
C ARG A 51 13.96 14.48 10.11
N ASN A 52 12.96 13.58 10.11
CA ASN A 52 11.62 13.90 9.64
C ASN A 52 10.95 14.95 10.52
N ILE A 53 11.01 14.79 11.84
CA ILE A 53 10.44 15.76 12.80
C ILE A 53 11.07 17.13 12.58
N ASN A 54 12.40 17.23 12.52
CA ASN A 54 13.09 18.51 12.30
C ASN A 54 12.66 19.19 10.99
N ARG A 55 12.48 18.42 9.91
CA ARG A 55 11.94 18.93 8.65
C ARG A 55 10.49 19.40 8.81
N LEU A 56 9.66 18.63 9.50
CA LEU A 56 8.26 18.97 9.75
C LEU A 56 8.13 20.24 10.60
N GLN A 57 8.99 20.41 11.61
CA GLN A 57 9.08 21.65 12.41
C GLN A 57 9.46 22.84 11.52
N THR A 58 10.41 22.66 10.60
CA THR A 58 10.83 23.70 9.66
C THR A 58 9.69 24.11 8.73
N ILE A 59 8.93 23.13 8.21
CA ILE A 59 7.80 23.38 7.29
C ILE A 59 6.62 24.06 8.01
N THR A 60 6.33 23.63 9.24
CA THR A 60 5.13 24.06 9.97
C THR A 60 5.37 25.25 10.90
N GLY A 61 6.63 25.54 11.26
CA GLY A 61 6.99 26.50 12.30
C GLY A 61 6.60 26.04 13.72
N ARG A 62 6.17 24.79 13.89
CA ARG A 62 5.68 24.23 15.15
C ARG A 62 6.74 23.34 15.79
N ALA A 63 6.84 23.34 17.13
CA ALA A 63 7.64 22.38 17.86
C ALA A 63 6.83 21.08 18.11
N PHE A 64 7.46 19.93 17.93
CA PHE A 64 6.84 18.60 18.18
C PHE A 64 7.49 17.86 19.35
N LEU A 65 8.66 18.32 19.79
CA LEU A 65 9.43 17.76 20.90
C LEU A 65 9.43 18.73 22.08
N GLY A 66 9.03 18.26 23.25
CA GLY A 66 9.11 19.02 24.50
C GLY A 66 10.54 19.06 25.06
N GLN A 67 10.81 20.09 25.86
CA GLN A 67 12.12 20.30 26.51
C GLN A 67 11.97 20.25 28.04
N GLY A 68 13.06 19.93 28.75
CA GLY A 68 13.09 19.93 30.21
C GLY A 68 12.17 18.87 30.83
N ASP A 69 11.28 19.29 31.73
CA ASP A 69 10.34 18.40 32.44
C ASP A 69 9.21 17.86 31.55
N GLU A 70 9.02 18.42 30.35
CA GLU A 70 8.09 17.94 29.30
C GLU A 70 8.81 17.12 28.21
N ALA A 71 9.96 16.52 28.51
CA ALA A 71 10.73 15.73 27.54
C ALA A 71 9.88 14.61 26.93
N GLY A 72 9.66 14.68 25.61
CA GLY A 72 8.83 13.74 24.87
C GLY A 72 8.14 14.38 23.67
N PHE A 73 7.15 13.69 23.13
CA PHE A 73 6.35 14.20 22.03
C PHE A 73 5.20 15.05 22.57
N LEU A 74 5.02 16.24 22.00
CA LEU A 74 3.94 17.17 22.37
C LEU A 74 2.58 16.74 21.81
N ASP A 75 2.59 15.89 20.79
CA ASP A 75 1.45 15.38 20.04
C ASP A 75 1.20 13.89 20.31
N GLU A 76 -0.02 13.42 20.04
CA GLU A 76 -0.28 11.98 20.10
C GLU A 76 0.50 11.28 18.99
N LEU A 77 1.55 10.57 19.39
CA LEU A 77 2.43 9.84 18.49
C LEU A 77 1.82 8.48 18.14
N ILE A 78 1.68 8.23 16.84
CA ILE A 78 1.28 6.95 16.28
C ILE A 78 2.47 6.38 15.53
N LEU A 79 2.83 5.14 15.85
CA LEU A 79 3.94 4.44 15.22
C LEU A 79 3.46 3.19 14.49
N THR A 80 3.77 3.11 13.21
CA THR A 80 3.56 1.89 12.42
C THR A 80 4.85 1.40 11.80
N ALA A 81 4.92 0.11 11.52
CA ALA A 81 6.03 -0.47 10.79
C ALA A 81 5.51 -1.47 9.76
N SER A 82 5.94 -1.31 8.52
CA SER A 82 5.68 -2.26 7.42
C SER A 82 6.82 -3.26 7.29
N SER A 83 7.96 -2.99 7.95
CA SER A 83 9.09 -3.89 8.03
C SER A 83 9.87 -3.68 9.33
N ALA A 84 10.30 -4.78 9.92
CA ALA A 84 11.36 -4.81 10.92
C ALA A 84 12.36 -5.89 10.50
N GLY A 85 13.11 -5.61 9.43
CA GLY A 85 14.03 -6.58 8.82
C GLY A 85 13.36 -7.75 8.10
N ARG A 86 12.64 -8.62 8.81
CA ARG A 86 11.96 -9.81 8.27
C ARG A 86 10.54 -10.01 8.84
N PRO A 87 9.65 -10.74 8.15
CA PRO A 87 8.37 -11.16 8.72
C PRO A 87 8.54 -11.97 10.00
N LEU A 88 7.53 -11.88 10.87
CA LEU A 88 7.44 -12.70 12.07
C LEU A 88 7.10 -14.13 11.64
N ARG A 89 7.84 -15.13 12.13
CA ARG A 89 7.62 -16.54 11.75
C ARG A 89 6.71 -17.21 12.78
N ALA A 90 5.55 -17.67 12.36
CA ALA A 90 4.56 -18.30 13.22
C ALA A 90 4.40 -19.79 12.95
N VAL A 91 4.24 -20.56 14.04
CA VAL A 91 3.74 -21.93 14.00
C VAL A 91 2.32 -21.93 14.53
N LEU A 92 1.39 -22.47 13.75
CA LEU A 92 0.01 -22.68 14.20
C LEU A 92 -0.12 -24.05 14.84
N VAL A 93 -0.77 -24.10 16.00
CA VAL A 93 -1.03 -25.33 16.74
C VAL A 93 -2.51 -25.41 17.03
N GLY A 94 -3.20 -26.44 16.56
CA GLY A 94 -4.65 -26.53 16.76
C GLY A 94 -5.22 -27.93 16.81
N LEU A 95 -6.48 -28.02 17.26
CA LEU A 95 -7.16 -29.31 17.41
C LEU A 95 -7.54 -29.94 16.07
N MET A 96 -8.11 -29.14 15.17
CA MET A 96 -8.65 -29.58 13.89
C MET A 96 -8.11 -28.72 12.75
N ASN A 97 -7.68 -29.39 11.67
CA ASN A 97 -7.19 -28.74 10.45
C ASN A 97 -8.26 -27.83 9.84
N ASP A 98 -9.48 -28.33 9.66
CA ASP A 98 -10.52 -27.63 8.88
C ASP A 98 -11.37 -26.63 9.68
N ILE A 99 -11.11 -26.45 10.98
CA ILE A 99 -11.89 -25.56 11.86
C ILE A 99 -10.98 -24.65 12.66
N SER A 100 -10.28 -25.19 13.66
CA SER A 100 -9.47 -24.39 14.58
C SER A 100 -8.30 -23.71 13.88
N LEU A 101 -7.60 -24.46 13.00
CA LEU A 101 -6.45 -23.94 12.27
C LEU A 101 -6.86 -22.99 11.16
N VAL A 102 -7.99 -23.21 10.47
CA VAL A 102 -8.55 -22.23 9.52
C VAL A 102 -8.88 -20.90 10.21
N SER A 103 -9.47 -20.94 11.41
CA SER A 103 -9.79 -19.72 12.18
C SER A 103 -8.51 -18.99 12.62
N ALA A 104 -7.47 -19.73 13.02
CA ALA A 104 -6.18 -19.17 13.38
C ALA A 104 -5.46 -18.54 12.18
N HIS A 105 -5.50 -19.20 11.01
CA HIS A 105 -5.02 -18.64 9.75
C HIS A 105 -5.73 -17.32 9.41
N ARG A 106 -7.07 -17.29 9.50
CA ARG A 106 -7.86 -16.05 9.27
C ARG A 106 -7.58 -14.94 10.27
N ALA A 107 -7.21 -15.27 11.51
CA ALA A 107 -6.77 -14.27 12.49
C ALA A 107 -5.41 -13.66 12.11
N LEU A 108 -4.52 -14.45 11.49
CA LEU A 108 -3.24 -13.98 10.95
C LEU A 108 -3.38 -13.27 9.60
N THR A 109 -4.47 -13.49 8.85
CA THR A 109 -4.75 -12.80 7.58
C THR A 109 -4.68 -11.28 7.78
N GLY A 110 -3.83 -10.62 6.99
CA GLY A 110 -3.61 -9.17 7.08
C GLY A 110 -2.60 -8.74 8.14
N THR A 111 -1.84 -9.68 8.70
CA THR A 111 -0.69 -9.39 9.57
C THR A 111 0.63 -9.68 8.85
N TYR A 112 1.72 -9.02 9.24
CA TYR A 112 3.07 -9.25 8.69
C TYR A 112 3.72 -10.50 9.31
N ILE A 113 3.04 -11.64 9.18
CA ILE A 113 3.37 -12.92 9.82
C ILE A 113 3.39 -14.03 8.77
N ASP A 114 4.53 -14.73 8.65
CA ASP A 114 4.69 -15.91 7.81
C ASP A 114 4.37 -17.17 8.62
N VAL A 115 3.35 -17.93 8.21
CA VAL A 115 3.08 -19.24 8.81
C VAL A 115 4.04 -20.28 8.23
N VAL A 116 5.06 -20.63 9.01
CA VAL A 116 6.13 -21.55 8.59
C VAL A 116 5.80 -23.02 8.81
N GLU A 117 4.82 -23.31 9.66
CA GLU A 117 4.38 -24.67 9.96
C GLU A 117 2.99 -24.68 10.62
N THR A 118 2.25 -25.77 10.39
CA THR A 118 0.95 -26.03 11.03
C THR A 118 0.95 -27.42 11.66
N ILE A 119 0.59 -27.48 12.95
CA ILE A 119 0.55 -28.70 13.75
C ILE A 119 -0.89 -28.95 14.20
N SER A 120 -1.43 -30.11 13.82
CA SER A 120 -2.74 -30.57 14.30
C SER A 120 -2.62 -31.75 15.26
N LEU A 121 -3.50 -31.78 16.27
CA LEU A 121 -3.56 -32.90 17.21
C LEU A 121 -3.98 -34.21 16.52
N ILE A 122 -4.76 -34.12 15.44
CA ILE A 122 -5.35 -35.27 14.73
C ILE A 122 -4.38 -35.86 13.69
N ASP A 123 -3.26 -35.18 13.41
CA ASP A 123 -2.27 -35.67 12.44
C ASP A 123 -1.68 -37.02 12.88
N SER A 124 -1.32 -37.89 11.93
CA SER A 124 -0.73 -39.21 12.23
C SER A 124 0.70 -39.14 12.80
N SER A 125 1.29 -37.95 12.93
CA SER A 125 2.63 -37.75 13.48
C SER A 125 2.69 -38.06 14.97
N THR A 126 3.80 -38.66 15.41
CA THR A 126 4.09 -38.85 16.83
C THR A 126 4.36 -37.51 17.52
N GLU A 127 4.24 -37.47 18.85
CA GLU A 127 4.54 -36.26 19.64
C GLU A 127 5.98 -35.76 19.41
N GLU A 128 6.95 -36.66 19.39
CA GLU A 128 8.36 -36.36 19.10
C GLU A 128 8.54 -35.73 17.71
N GLN A 129 7.83 -36.23 16.69
CA GLN A 129 7.89 -35.67 15.33
C GLN A 129 7.31 -34.25 15.30
N ARG A 130 6.21 -34.01 16.00
CA ARG A 130 5.59 -32.68 16.08
C ARG A 130 6.50 -31.68 16.80
N ILE A 131 7.10 -32.07 17.92
CA ILE A 131 8.07 -31.22 18.64
C ILE A 131 9.27 -30.90 17.75
N ASN A 132 9.84 -31.91 17.08
CA ASN A 132 10.96 -31.69 16.17
C ASN A 132 10.61 -30.75 15.01
N ARG A 133 9.38 -30.80 14.48
CA ARG A 133 8.90 -29.84 13.47
C ARG A 133 8.92 -28.42 14.02
N ILE A 134 8.38 -28.18 15.23
CA ILE A 134 8.41 -26.86 15.88
C ILE A 134 9.86 -26.38 16.06
N LEU A 135 10.73 -27.22 16.62
CA LEU A 135 12.12 -26.87 16.91
C LEU A 135 12.91 -26.51 15.65
N ARG A 136 12.74 -27.27 14.56
CA ARG A 136 13.41 -27.01 13.27
C ARG A 136 13.02 -25.68 12.66
N GLN A 137 11.79 -25.23 12.91
CA GLN A 137 11.36 -23.95 12.38
C GLN A 137 11.97 -22.78 13.13
N ASN A 138 12.38 -22.90 14.40
CA ASN A 138 12.84 -21.78 15.22
C ASN A 138 11.89 -20.56 15.12
N PRO A 139 10.62 -20.71 15.53
CA PRO A 139 9.59 -19.69 15.33
C PRO A 139 9.76 -18.49 16.28
N ASP A 140 9.17 -17.37 15.91
CA ASP A 140 9.01 -16.18 16.77
C ASP A 140 7.68 -16.21 17.54
N LEU A 141 6.65 -16.84 16.95
CA LEU A 141 5.31 -17.00 17.52
C LEU A 141 4.86 -18.46 17.44
N ILE A 142 4.26 -18.96 18.51
CA ILE A 142 3.40 -20.15 18.47
C ILE A 142 1.98 -19.71 18.81
N PHE A 143 1.05 -19.87 17.87
CA PHE A 143 -0.36 -19.56 18.08
C PHE A 143 -1.15 -20.84 18.32
N ILE A 144 -1.57 -21.03 19.58
CA ILE A 144 -2.39 -22.14 20.02
C ILE A 144 -3.87 -21.76 19.86
N ALA A 145 -4.55 -22.47 18.97
CA ALA A 145 -5.98 -22.31 18.71
C ALA A 145 -6.77 -23.59 19.01
N GLY A 146 -8.01 -23.43 19.46
CA GLY A 146 -8.98 -24.52 19.47
C GLY A 146 -9.51 -24.93 20.84
N GLY A 147 -10.50 -25.82 20.76
CA GLY A 147 -11.43 -26.14 21.82
C GLY A 147 -12.52 -25.07 21.87
N THR A 148 -13.77 -25.46 21.63
CA THR A 148 -14.92 -24.60 21.93
C THR A 148 -14.97 -24.33 23.43
N ASP A 149 -15.58 -23.22 23.85
CA ASP A 149 -15.91 -23.03 25.26
C ASP A 149 -16.90 -24.16 25.61
N PHE A 150 -16.65 -24.92 26.68
CA PHE A 150 -17.34 -26.20 27.01
C PHE A 150 -16.98 -27.44 26.16
N GLY A 151 -15.98 -27.34 25.28
CA GLY A 151 -15.46 -28.46 24.51
C GLY A 151 -14.52 -29.40 25.28
N ASN A 152 -13.83 -30.29 24.54
CA ASN A 152 -12.87 -31.24 25.11
C ASN A 152 -11.60 -30.55 25.64
N GLU A 153 -11.56 -30.31 26.94
CA GLU A 153 -10.43 -29.67 27.61
C GLU A 153 -9.11 -30.48 27.54
N GLU A 154 -9.17 -31.81 27.59
CA GLU A 154 -7.94 -32.63 27.63
C GLU A 154 -7.19 -32.59 26.30
N ALA A 155 -7.91 -32.50 25.19
CA ALA A 155 -7.31 -32.32 23.87
C ALA A 155 -6.50 -31.00 23.80
N VAL A 156 -7.06 -29.91 24.32
CA VAL A 156 -6.37 -28.61 24.39
C VAL A 156 -5.19 -28.66 25.36
N ARG A 157 -5.34 -29.32 26.52
CA ARG A 157 -4.24 -29.53 27.46
C ARG A 157 -3.08 -30.31 26.83
N SER A 158 -3.36 -31.29 25.98
CA SER A 158 -2.35 -32.05 25.24
C SER A 158 -1.54 -31.13 24.32
N LEU A 159 -2.20 -30.28 23.53
CA LEU A 159 -1.53 -29.29 22.68
C LEU A 159 -0.63 -28.35 23.48
N VAL A 160 -1.12 -27.85 24.62
CA VAL A 160 -0.35 -26.92 25.46
C VAL A 160 0.86 -27.61 26.08
N ARG A 161 0.77 -28.88 26.50
CA ARG A 161 1.93 -29.65 27.00
C ARG A 161 2.98 -29.86 25.91
N LEU A 162 2.55 -30.15 24.68
CA LEU A 162 3.43 -30.26 23.52
C LEU A 162 4.19 -28.96 23.27
N VAL A 163 3.48 -27.82 23.29
CA VAL A 163 4.10 -26.49 23.12
C VAL A 163 5.02 -26.15 24.30
N GLU A 164 4.62 -26.42 25.54
CA GLU A 164 5.44 -26.22 26.74
C GLU A 164 6.78 -26.96 26.61
N LEU A 165 6.76 -28.23 26.19
CA LEU A 165 7.97 -29.02 25.99
C LEU A 165 8.84 -28.45 24.86
N ALA A 166 8.24 -28.07 23.74
CA ALA A 166 8.97 -27.44 22.63
C ALA A 166 9.65 -26.13 23.07
N VAL A 167 8.94 -25.27 23.81
CA VAL A 167 9.48 -24.00 24.35
C VAL A 167 10.64 -24.25 25.33
N LYS A 168 10.51 -25.26 26.21
CA LYS A 168 11.56 -25.63 27.18
C LYS A 168 12.83 -26.14 26.50
N LEU A 169 12.71 -26.81 25.37
CA LEU A 169 13.83 -27.33 24.58
C LEU A 169 14.54 -26.25 23.76
N LEU A 170 13.90 -25.11 23.50
CA LEU A 170 14.54 -23.98 22.83
C LEU A 170 15.45 -23.20 23.81
N PRO A 171 16.61 -22.69 23.33
CA PRO A 171 17.46 -21.80 24.12
C PRO A 171 16.67 -20.61 24.67
N GLN A 172 16.96 -20.16 25.90
CA GLN A 172 16.19 -19.08 26.55
C GLN A 172 16.05 -17.81 25.70
N GLY A 173 17.11 -17.41 24.98
CA GLY A 173 17.08 -16.25 24.08
C GLY A 173 16.25 -16.43 22.81
N ASN A 174 15.89 -17.66 22.46
CA ASN A 174 15.17 -18.04 21.24
C ASN A 174 13.76 -18.56 21.52
N ARG A 175 13.27 -18.44 22.76
CA ARG A 175 11.93 -18.91 23.09
C ARG A 175 10.88 -18.02 22.39
N PRO A 176 9.93 -18.63 21.65
CA PRO A 176 8.92 -17.88 20.93
C PRO A 176 7.96 -17.20 21.91
N ILE A 177 7.29 -16.16 21.43
CA ILE A 177 6.07 -15.65 22.05
C ILE A 177 4.97 -16.70 21.84
N VAL A 178 4.13 -16.95 22.85
CA VAL A 178 2.96 -17.81 22.69
C VAL A 178 1.70 -16.98 22.74
N LEU A 179 0.83 -17.14 21.73
CA LEU A 179 -0.54 -16.61 21.75
C LEU A 179 -1.51 -17.77 21.98
N TYR A 180 -2.39 -17.64 22.97
CA TYR A 180 -3.47 -18.58 23.23
C TYR A 180 -4.82 -17.95 22.92
N GLY A 181 -5.56 -18.54 21.98
CA GLY A 181 -6.92 -18.12 21.60
C GLY A 181 -7.91 -19.29 21.60
N GLY A 182 -7.80 -20.19 22.59
CA GLY A 182 -8.66 -21.36 22.74
C GLY A 182 -9.61 -21.28 23.94
N ASN A 183 -10.16 -22.43 24.32
CA ASN A 183 -11.14 -22.59 25.41
C ASN A 183 -10.87 -21.70 26.65
N THR A 184 -11.84 -20.87 26.96
CA THR A 184 -11.77 -19.84 28.02
C THR A 184 -11.52 -20.43 29.42
N ALA A 185 -12.05 -21.62 29.73
CA ALA A 185 -11.88 -22.26 31.04
C ALA A 185 -10.42 -22.65 31.33
N LEU A 186 -9.61 -22.87 30.28
CA LEU A 186 -8.22 -23.30 30.41
C LEU A 186 -7.24 -22.14 30.55
N ARG A 187 -7.65 -20.87 30.37
CA ARG A 187 -6.75 -19.71 30.42
C ARG A 187 -5.90 -19.67 31.69
N GLY A 188 -6.51 -19.91 32.86
CA GLY A 188 -5.79 -19.92 34.13
C GLY A 188 -4.74 -21.05 34.23
N TRP A 189 -5.04 -22.21 33.65
CA TRP A 189 -4.12 -23.35 33.62
C TRP A 189 -2.97 -23.12 32.62
N VAL A 190 -3.26 -22.56 31.44
CA VAL A 190 -2.25 -22.17 30.43
C VAL A 190 -1.28 -21.14 31.00
N LYS A 191 -1.78 -20.11 31.70
CA LYS A 191 -0.93 -19.12 32.38
C LYS A 191 0.07 -19.77 33.33
N LYS A 192 -0.38 -20.70 34.18
CA LYS A 192 0.49 -21.39 35.15
C LYS A 192 1.57 -22.24 34.48
N ARG A 193 1.37 -22.68 33.23
CA ARG A 193 2.27 -23.58 32.50
C ARG A 193 3.31 -22.84 31.67
N LEU A 194 2.91 -21.78 30.98
CA LEU A 194 3.74 -21.14 29.97
C LEU A 194 4.34 -19.79 30.40
N ASN A 195 3.74 -19.10 31.37
CA ASN A 195 4.11 -17.72 31.69
C ASN A 195 5.52 -17.59 32.32
N GLU A 196 6.01 -18.63 32.99
CA GLU A 196 7.39 -18.67 33.50
C GLU A 196 8.41 -19.06 32.42
N GLU A 197 7.95 -19.64 31.32
CA GLU A 197 8.82 -20.18 30.28
C GLU A 197 9.01 -19.20 29.11
N CYS A 198 7.98 -18.43 28.77
CA CYS A 198 7.97 -17.52 27.62
C CYS A 198 6.99 -16.36 27.80
N ALA A 199 7.07 -15.35 26.93
CA ALA A 199 6.06 -14.30 26.86
C ALA A 199 4.74 -14.90 26.36
N LEU A 200 3.68 -14.79 27.17
CA LEU A 200 2.36 -15.36 26.89
C LEU A 200 1.31 -14.26 26.70
N PHE A 201 0.67 -14.26 25.55
CA PHE A 201 -0.51 -13.46 25.25
C PHE A 201 -1.75 -14.36 25.24
N ILE A 202 -2.87 -13.84 25.74
CA ILE A 202 -4.15 -14.55 25.77
C ILE A 202 -5.20 -13.68 25.11
N ALA A 203 -5.78 -14.19 24.02
CA ALA A 203 -6.94 -13.62 23.37
C ALA A 203 -8.23 -14.28 23.91
N GLU A 204 -9.36 -13.74 23.47
CA GLU A 204 -10.61 -14.48 23.52
C GLU A 204 -10.57 -15.75 22.66
N ASN A 205 -11.50 -16.67 22.91
CA ASN A 205 -11.55 -17.89 22.11
C ASN A 205 -11.92 -17.51 20.68
N ILE A 206 -11.07 -17.85 19.71
CA ILE A 206 -11.30 -17.51 18.31
C ILE A 206 -12.43 -18.33 17.67
N ARG A 207 -12.81 -19.43 18.33
CA ARG A 207 -13.88 -20.33 17.93
C ARG A 207 -14.68 -20.77 19.18
N PRO A 208 -15.45 -19.87 19.81
CA PRO A 208 -16.21 -20.19 21.01
C PRO A 208 -17.17 -21.36 20.79
N GLU A 209 -17.84 -21.38 19.63
CA GLU A 209 -18.71 -22.46 19.16
C GLU A 209 -18.27 -22.97 17.78
N LEU A 210 -18.70 -24.17 17.37
CA LEU A 210 -18.39 -24.68 16.02
C LEU A 210 -18.91 -23.78 14.90
N SER A 211 -20.04 -23.09 15.12
CA SER A 211 -20.68 -22.16 14.19
C SER A 211 -20.19 -20.71 14.30
N GLU A 212 -19.52 -20.35 15.39
CA GLU A 212 -19.17 -18.96 15.70
C GLU A 212 -17.66 -18.73 15.61
N GLU A 213 -17.24 -17.70 14.89
CA GLU A 213 -15.84 -17.30 14.71
C GLU A 213 -15.66 -15.86 15.23
N ALA A 214 -14.72 -15.66 16.16
CA ALA A 214 -14.52 -14.39 16.88
C ALA A 214 -13.03 -13.98 16.87
N LEU A 215 -12.60 -13.28 15.81
CA LEU A 215 -11.16 -13.05 15.54
C LEU A 215 -10.60 -11.75 16.12
N ASP A 216 -11.45 -10.79 16.50
CA ASP A 216 -11.01 -9.42 16.81
C ASP A 216 -10.05 -9.34 17.99
N SER A 217 -10.33 -10.07 19.08
CA SER A 217 -9.44 -10.15 20.24
C SER A 217 -8.07 -10.73 19.86
N ALA A 218 -8.03 -11.75 19.00
CA ALA A 218 -6.79 -12.35 18.53
C ALA A 218 -5.98 -11.36 17.68
N LYS A 219 -6.63 -10.64 16.76
CA LYS A 219 -5.99 -9.60 15.93
C LYS A 219 -5.40 -8.47 16.75
N LEU A 220 -6.07 -8.05 17.83
CA LEU A 220 -5.54 -7.07 18.78
C LEU A 220 -4.31 -7.60 19.51
N MET A 221 -4.36 -8.84 20.00
CA MET A 221 -3.20 -9.47 20.66
C MET A 221 -2.03 -9.66 19.69
N LEU A 222 -2.30 -9.98 18.42
CA LEU A 222 -1.26 -10.10 17.40
C LEU A 222 -0.52 -8.77 17.14
N ALA A 223 -1.20 -7.63 17.23
CA ALA A 223 -0.54 -6.33 17.17
C ALA A 223 0.43 -6.13 18.36
N GLN A 224 0.05 -6.57 19.57
CA GLN A 224 0.93 -6.53 20.74
C GLN A 224 2.11 -7.50 20.62
N VAL A 225 1.87 -8.71 20.09
CA VAL A 225 2.94 -9.68 19.76
C VAL A 225 3.95 -9.08 18.79
N PHE A 226 3.47 -8.35 17.77
CA PHE A 226 4.32 -7.68 16.80
C PHE A 226 5.14 -6.54 17.42
N ASP A 227 4.52 -5.69 18.24
CA ASP A 227 5.22 -4.64 18.99
C ASP A 227 6.35 -5.23 19.85
N ASP A 228 6.07 -6.33 20.57
CA ASP A 228 7.07 -7.04 21.37
C ASP A 228 8.17 -7.72 20.54
N PHE A 229 7.83 -8.24 19.36
CA PHE A 229 8.79 -8.79 18.41
C PHE A 229 9.74 -7.70 17.90
N ILE A 230 9.20 -6.55 17.47
CA ILE A 230 10.00 -5.44 16.94
C ILE A 230 10.92 -4.84 18.01
N LYS A 231 10.46 -4.65 19.25
CA LYS A 231 11.30 -4.13 20.36
C LYS A 231 12.53 -4.99 20.68
N LYS A 232 12.50 -6.27 20.31
CA LYS A 232 13.61 -7.21 20.51
C LYS A 232 14.65 -7.13 19.40
N GLN A 233 14.29 -6.58 18.25
CA GLN A 233 15.23 -6.38 17.17
C GLN A 233 16.14 -5.17 17.40
N ALA A 234 17.32 -5.18 16.77
CA ALA A 234 18.12 -3.98 16.60
C ALA A 234 17.35 -2.97 15.74
N GLY A 235 17.56 -1.67 15.94
CA GLY A 235 16.82 -0.64 15.18
C GLY A 235 16.14 0.44 16.01
N GLY A 236 16.37 0.58 17.32
CA GLY A 236 15.89 1.75 18.09
C GLY A 236 14.41 1.73 18.53
N PHE A 237 13.59 0.79 18.05
CA PHE A 237 12.16 0.71 18.37
C PHE A 237 11.82 0.60 19.86
N ARG A 238 12.68 -0.04 20.65
CA ARG A 238 12.53 -0.12 22.11
C ARG A 238 12.47 1.25 22.78
N GLN A 239 13.18 2.23 22.21
CA GLN A 239 13.23 3.60 22.72
C GLN A 239 11.96 4.39 22.33
N LEU A 240 11.37 4.08 21.17
CA LEU A 240 10.22 4.81 20.64
C LEU A 240 8.87 4.31 21.15
N SER A 241 8.72 3.00 21.33
CA SER A 241 7.43 2.39 21.70
C SER A 241 6.77 3.02 22.95
N PRO A 242 7.50 3.41 24.03
CA PRO A 242 6.91 4.08 25.18
C PRO A 242 6.23 5.43 24.88
N PHE A 243 6.58 6.10 23.77
CA PHE A 243 5.96 7.36 23.36
C PHE A 243 4.67 7.16 22.57
N SER A 244 4.36 5.94 22.14
CA SER A 244 3.12 5.60 21.43
C SER A 244 2.15 4.88 22.36
N LYS A 245 0.93 5.41 22.49
CA LYS A 245 -0.16 4.78 23.25
C LYS A 245 -0.52 3.37 22.73
N TYR A 246 -0.30 3.13 21.44
CA TYR A 246 -0.65 1.89 20.76
C TYR A 246 0.55 0.94 20.57
N GLY A 247 1.74 1.33 21.05
CA GLY A 247 2.99 0.69 20.66
C GLY A 247 3.25 0.85 19.16
N ILE A 248 3.98 -0.09 18.57
CA ILE A 248 4.26 -0.14 17.14
C ILE A 248 3.29 -1.13 16.47
N VAL A 249 2.44 -0.62 15.59
CA VAL A 249 1.39 -1.41 14.93
C VAL A 249 1.84 -1.82 13.51
N PRO A 250 1.50 -3.03 13.01
CA PRO A 250 1.76 -3.35 11.61
C PRO A 250 1.05 -2.39 10.64
N THR A 251 1.76 -1.87 9.64
CA THR A 251 1.20 -0.92 8.66
C THR A 251 0.05 -1.52 7.87
N ALA A 252 0.18 -2.76 7.39
CA ALA A 252 -0.88 -3.43 6.63
C ALA A 252 -2.13 -3.71 7.47
N GLN A 253 -1.96 -4.09 8.75
CA GLN A 253 -3.07 -4.25 9.68
C GLN A 253 -3.79 -2.92 9.90
N SER A 254 -3.03 -1.84 10.03
CA SER A 254 -3.59 -0.49 10.18
C SER A 254 -4.39 -0.10 8.94
N ALA A 255 -3.85 -0.28 7.73
CA ALA A 255 -4.59 -0.04 6.49
C ALA A 255 -5.84 -0.92 6.36
N ALA A 256 -5.79 -2.19 6.79
CA ALA A 256 -6.94 -3.09 6.79
C ALA A 256 -8.08 -2.55 7.66
N ASN A 257 -7.76 -1.85 8.75
CA ASN A 257 -8.78 -1.23 9.61
C ASN A 257 -9.51 -0.10 8.89
N LEU A 258 -8.80 0.72 8.12
CA LEU A 258 -9.42 1.75 7.30
C LEU A 258 -10.35 1.14 6.23
N VAL A 259 -9.92 0.07 5.57
CA VAL A 259 -10.73 -0.66 4.58
C VAL A 259 -12.03 -1.17 5.22
N ARG A 260 -11.95 -1.76 6.43
CA ARG A 260 -13.14 -2.19 7.17
C ARG A 260 -14.05 -1.03 7.54
N TYR A 261 -13.46 0.08 7.98
CA TYR A 261 -14.20 1.29 8.30
C TYR A 261 -14.96 1.84 7.09
N PHE A 262 -14.32 1.93 5.92
CA PHE A 262 -14.98 2.42 4.71
C PHE A 262 -16.11 1.49 4.22
N ASP A 263 -15.93 0.17 4.30
CA ASP A 263 -17.02 -0.79 3.99
C ASP A 263 -18.21 -0.62 4.95
N SER A 264 -17.98 -0.18 6.19
CA SER A 264 -19.07 0.13 7.13
C SER A 264 -19.85 1.40 6.79
N LEU A 265 -19.26 2.30 5.99
CA LEU A 265 -19.90 3.55 5.55
C LEU A 265 -20.68 3.37 4.23
N GLU A 266 -20.28 2.42 3.39
CA GLU A 266 -20.80 2.23 2.04
C GLU A 266 -21.38 0.83 1.86
N GLU A 267 -22.67 0.72 1.52
CA GLU A 267 -23.30 -0.59 1.33
C GLU A 267 -22.95 -1.22 -0.04
N GLY A 268 -22.43 -2.45 0.00
CA GLY A 268 -22.72 -3.47 -1.00
C GLY A 268 -21.57 -3.93 -1.90
N ARG A 269 -20.62 -3.06 -2.27
CA ARG A 269 -19.53 -3.44 -3.21
C ARG A 269 -18.19 -3.73 -2.54
N GLY A 270 -18.06 -3.35 -1.28
CA GLY A 270 -16.81 -3.50 -0.55
C GLY A 270 -15.69 -2.59 -1.06
N VAL A 271 -14.64 -2.53 -0.27
CA VAL A 271 -13.49 -1.65 -0.46
C VAL A 271 -12.28 -2.48 -0.78
N LEU A 272 -11.43 -2.01 -1.69
CA LEU A 272 -10.14 -2.61 -1.99
C LEU A 272 -9.04 -1.58 -1.72
N TYR A 273 -7.99 -2.01 -1.03
CA TYR A 273 -6.75 -1.27 -0.85
C TYR A 273 -5.61 -2.04 -1.49
N LEU A 274 -4.80 -1.36 -2.29
CA LEU A 274 -3.59 -1.90 -2.91
C LEU A 274 -2.40 -1.01 -2.55
N ASP A 275 -1.31 -1.60 -2.11
CA ASP A 275 -0.03 -0.92 -1.93
C ASP A 275 1.09 -1.81 -2.46
N VAL A 276 1.95 -1.27 -3.32
CA VAL A 276 3.16 -1.95 -3.79
C VAL A 276 4.36 -1.13 -3.36
N GLY A 277 5.09 -1.65 -2.37
CA GLY A 277 6.28 -1.04 -1.81
C GLY A 277 7.58 -1.62 -2.40
N SER A 278 8.70 -1.22 -1.79
CA SER A 278 10.03 -1.70 -2.18
C SER A 278 10.27 -3.16 -1.77
N GLY A 279 9.85 -3.56 -0.57
CA GLY A 279 10.04 -4.94 -0.07
C GLY A 279 8.76 -5.67 0.28
N THR A 280 7.60 -5.03 0.19
CA THR A 280 6.32 -5.66 0.55
C THR A 280 5.21 -5.06 -0.27
N SER A 281 4.27 -5.90 -0.69
CA SER A 281 3.02 -5.49 -1.32
C SER A 281 1.84 -5.96 -0.47
N ALA A 282 0.77 -5.18 -0.43
CA ALA A 282 -0.46 -5.49 0.32
C ALA A 282 -1.69 -5.30 -0.56
N LEU A 283 -2.55 -6.32 -0.61
CA LEU A 283 -3.85 -6.29 -1.25
C LEU A 283 -4.90 -6.65 -0.20
N LEU A 284 -5.68 -5.66 0.23
CA LEU A 284 -6.63 -5.79 1.32
C LEU A 284 -8.03 -5.51 0.78
N ALA A 285 -8.99 -6.37 1.07
CA ALA A 285 -10.38 -6.13 0.69
C ALA A 285 -11.32 -6.43 1.86
N ASN A 286 -12.40 -5.66 1.97
CA ASN A 286 -13.50 -5.94 2.89
C ASN A 286 -14.82 -5.77 2.16
N ARG A 287 -15.73 -6.74 2.31
CA ARG A 287 -17.08 -6.68 1.74
C ARG A 287 -18.08 -7.30 2.70
N GLY A 288 -19.05 -6.52 3.14
CA GLY A 288 -20.11 -7.01 4.03
C GLY A 288 -19.55 -7.59 5.32
N GLY A 289 -18.50 -6.96 5.85
CA GLY A 289 -17.81 -7.41 7.08
C GLY A 289 -16.84 -8.58 6.90
N VAL A 290 -16.73 -9.17 5.70
CA VAL A 290 -15.76 -10.24 5.43
C VAL A 290 -14.48 -9.64 4.85
N ALA A 291 -13.40 -9.73 5.62
CA ALA A 291 -12.09 -9.22 5.27
C ALA A 291 -11.20 -10.30 4.63
N THR A 292 -10.49 -9.92 3.59
CA THR A 292 -9.44 -10.70 2.91
C THR A 292 -8.19 -9.85 2.85
N ALA A 293 -7.03 -10.46 3.00
CA ALA A 293 -5.78 -9.73 2.96
C ALA A 293 -4.65 -10.63 2.49
N ASP A 294 -3.97 -10.19 1.44
CA ASP A 294 -2.76 -10.80 0.92
C ASP A 294 -1.60 -9.82 1.12
N ILE A 295 -0.65 -10.18 1.98
CA ILE A 295 0.55 -9.39 2.28
C ILE A 295 1.77 -10.21 1.87
N ARG A 296 2.55 -9.67 0.94
CA ARG A 296 3.64 -10.38 0.29
C ARG A 296 4.96 -9.66 0.52
N SER A 297 5.73 -10.15 1.49
CA SER A 297 7.12 -9.72 1.78
C SER A 297 8.11 -10.15 0.69
N THR A 298 7.69 -11.03 -0.23
CA THR A 298 8.47 -11.51 -1.37
C THR A 298 8.11 -10.80 -2.67
N LEU A 299 7.14 -9.88 -2.66
CA LEU A 299 6.72 -9.13 -3.85
C LEU A 299 6.86 -7.63 -3.59
N GLY A 300 7.79 -7.00 -4.29
CA GLY A 300 8.12 -5.58 -4.13
C GLY A 300 9.16 -5.15 -5.14
N LEU A 301 9.20 -3.85 -5.44
CA LEU A 301 9.93 -3.30 -6.59
C LEU A 301 11.41 -3.00 -6.32
N GLY A 302 11.90 -3.21 -5.09
CA GLY A 302 13.28 -2.93 -4.71
C GLY A 302 13.87 -4.05 -3.86
N HIS A 303 13.75 -3.97 -2.53
CA HIS A 303 14.42 -4.92 -1.61
C HIS A 303 14.03 -6.38 -1.83
N SER A 304 12.82 -6.67 -2.32
CA SER A 304 12.35 -8.03 -2.61
C SER A 304 12.31 -8.33 -4.12
N ILE A 305 12.95 -7.51 -4.97
CA ILE A 305 12.85 -7.67 -6.43
C ILE A 305 13.47 -8.99 -6.92
N LEU A 306 14.48 -9.53 -6.22
CA LEU A 306 15.09 -10.81 -6.60
C LEU A 306 14.09 -11.97 -6.51
N SER A 307 13.22 -11.98 -5.49
CA SER A 307 12.14 -12.96 -5.37
C SER A 307 11.12 -12.88 -6.51
N THR A 308 11.12 -11.78 -7.28
CA THR A 308 10.29 -11.66 -8.49
C THR A 308 10.79 -12.56 -9.62
N LEU A 309 12.09 -12.86 -9.70
CA LEU A 309 12.63 -13.80 -10.72
C LEU A 309 12.06 -15.20 -10.57
N ASP A 310 11.76 -15.63 -9.35
CA ASP A 310 11.20 -16.95 -9.07
C ASP A 310 9.70 -17.05 -9.43
N LEU A 311 9.01 -15.91 -9.57
CA LEU A 311 7.55 -15.83 -9.65
C LEU A 311 7.02 -15.22 -10.95
N ILE A 312 7.82 -14.39 -11.64
CA ILE A 312 7.41 -13.62 -12.82
C ILE A 312 8.42 -13.84 -13.95
N ASP A 313 7.96 -14.45 -15.04
CA ASP A 313 8.75 -14.66 -16.26
C ASP A 313 8.86 -13.35 -17.08
N TRP A 314 9.97 -13.16 -17.77
CA TRP A 314 10.19 -11.96 -18.60
C TRP A 314 9.07 -11.75 -19.64
N ARG A 315 8.45 -12.81 -20.17
CA ARG A 315 7.34 -12.71 -21.14
C ARG A 315 6.09 -12.11 -20.52
N ASP A 316 5.91 -12.33 -19.23
CA ASP A 316 4.79 -11.77 -18.48
C ASP A 316 4.93 -10.26 -18.30
N VAL A 317 6.16 -9.76 -18.17
CA VAL A 317 6.47 -8.33 -18.17
C VAL A 317 6.40 -7.77 -19.58
N GLU A 318 7.08 -8.42 -20.53
CA GLU A 318 7.23 -7.98 -21.92
C GLU A 318 5.87 -7.66 -22.54
N ARG A 319 4.84 -8.47 -22.26
CA ARG A 319 3.51 -8.29 -22.84
C ARG A 319 2.89 -6.91 -22.57
N TRP A 320 3.33 -6.19 -21.54
CA TRP A 320 2.90 -4.83 -21.21
C TRP A 320 3.82 -3.73 -21.71
N LEU A 321 4.93 -4.08 -22.34
CA LEU A 321 5.91 -3.14 -22.86
C LEU A 321 5.64 -2.82 -24.34
N PRO A 322 5.83 -1.56 -24.77
CA PRO A 322 5.73 -1.17 -26.17
C PRO A 322 6.99 -1.53 -27.00
N PHE A 323 7.95 -2.25 -26.42
CA PHE A 323 9.20 -2.70 -27.05
C PHE A 323 9.49 -4.18 -26.75
N SER A 324 10.52 -4.76 -27.39
CA SER A 324 10.99 -6.13 -27.09
C SER A 324 11.79 -6.13 -25.80
N PHE A 325 11.65 -7.18 -24.99
CA PHE A 325 12.36 -7.29 -23.73
C PHE A 325 12.89 -8.72 -23.59
N SER A 326 14.19 -8.89 -23.70
CA SER A 326 14.84 -10.21 -23.66
C SER A 326 14.92 -10.76 -22.23
N PRO A 327 15.07 -12.10 -22.06
CA PRO A 327 15.36 -12.67 -20.75
C PRO A 327 16.63 -12.08 -20.12
N GLU A 328 17.67 -11.84 -20.92
CA GLU A 328 18.93 -11.26 -20.45
C GLU A 328 18.75 -9.83 -19.94
N ALA A 329 17.99 -8.99 -20.66
CA ALA A 329 17.68 -7.63 -20.23
C ALA A 329 16.81 -7.60 -18.97
N TYR A 330 15.91 -8.57 -18.81
CA TYR A 330 15.10 -8.71 -17.60
C TYR A 330 15.96 -9.07 -16.38
N GLU A 331 16.82 -10.08 -16.51
CA GLU A 331 17.74 -10.47 -15.44
C GLU A 331 18.68 -9.32 -15.08
N GLU A 332 19.29 -8.67 -16.07
CA GLU A 332 20.17 -7.52 -15.86
C GLU A 332 19.44 -6.39 -15.12
N TRP A 333 18.23 -6.02 -15.56
CA TRP A 333 17.45 -4.98 -14.91
C TRP A 333 17.14 -5.33 -13.44
N VAL A 334 16.71 -6.56 -13.17
CA VAL A 334 16.38 -7.03 -11.82
C VAL A 334 17.62 -7.08 -10.93
N TYR A 335 18.75 -7.59 -11.41
CA TYR A 335 20.01 -7.61 -10.65
C TYR A 335 20.48 -6.19 -10.33
N ASN A 336 20.45 -5.28 -11.30
CA ASN A 336 20.81 -3.87 -11.08
C ASN A 336 19.89 -3.19 -10.05
N LYS A 337 18.58 -3.40 -10.15
CA LYS A 337 17.61 -2.89 -9.18
C LYS A 337 17.86 -3.48 -7.78
N SER A 338 18.24 -4.75 -7.69
CA SER A 338 18.50 -5.42 -6.41
C SER A 338 19.75 -4.88 -5.68
N LEU A 339 20.78 -4.45 -6.43
CA LEU A 339 21.98 -3.81 -5.88
C LEU A 339 21.72 -2.40 -5.36
N SER A 340 20.72 -1.71 -5.92
CA SER A 340 20.35 -0.35 -5.52
C SER A 340 18.84 -0.21 -5.42
N PRO A 341 18.18 -0.83 -4.41
CA PRO A 341 16.73 -0.96 -4.34
C PRO A 341 15.95 0.36 -4.13
N LEU A 342 16.69 1.45 -3.91
CA LEU A 342 16.17 2.81 -3.73
C LEU A 342 16.31 3.68 -4.98
N THR A 343 16.84 3.16 -6.09
CA THR A 343 16.91 3.92 -7.34
C THR A 343 15.49 4.14 -7.87
N ILE A 344 15.25 5.35 -8.36
CA ILE A 344 14.10 5.67 -9.18
C ILE A 344 14.42 5.34 -10.65
N PRO A 345 13.41 5.09 -11.51
CA PRO A 345 13.62 4.98 -12.94
C PRO A 345 14.41 6.17 -13.49
N GLN A 346 15.56 5.91 -14.12
CA GLN A 346 16.42 6.95 -14.70
C GLN A 346 16.05 7.26 -16.14
N THR A 347 15.47 6.28 -16.83
CA THR A 347 14.99 6.41 -18.21
C THR A 347 13.50 6.15 -18.29
N PHE A 348 12.86 6.62 -19.36
CA PHE A 348 11.45 6.30 -19.59
C PHE A 348 11.24 4.79 -19.85
N ARG A 349 12.25 4.11 -20.42
CA ARG A 349 12.26 2.65 -20.60
C ARG A 349 12.24 1.93 -19.24
N ASP A 350 13.05 2.37 -18.27
CA ASP A 350 13.04 1.82 -16.91
C ASP A 350 11.68 1.97 -16.24
N LEU A 351 11.04 3.13 -16.42
CA LEU A 351 9.71 3.38 -15.86
C LEU A 351 8.70 2.37 -16.40
N LEU A 352 8.72 2.11 -17.71
CA LEU A 352 7.81 1.14 -18.33
C LEU A 352 8.10 -0.29 -17.87
N ILE A 353 9.37 -0.67 -17.68
CA ILE A 353 9.76 -1.98 -17.13
C ILE A 353 9.24 -2.12 -15.68
N GLU A 354 9.48 -1.14 -14.83
CA GLU A 354 9.05 -1.15 -13.42
C GLU A 354 7.51 -1.23 -13.32
N GLN A 355 6.80 -0.48 -14.16
CA GLN A 355 5.34 -0.57 -14.27
C GLN A 355 4.87 -1.91 -14.86
N GLY A 356 5.63 -2.52 -15.76
CA GLY A 356 5.37 -3.86 -16.29
C GLY A 356 5.44 -4.91 -15.19
N ILE A 357 6.51 -4.90 -14.40
CA ILE A 357 6.69 -5.78 -13.23
C ILE A 357 5.58 -5.54 -12.20
N THR A 358 5.21 -4.27 -11.95
CA THR A 358 4.11 -3.91 -11.04
C THR A 358 2.78 -4.56 -11.45
N ARG A 359 2.45 -4.57 -12.75
CA ARG A 359 1.24 -5.24 -13.25
C ARG A 359 1.27 -6.73 -12.92
N GLU A 360 2.43 -7.37 -13.01
CA GLU A 360 2.58 -8.79 -12.73
C GLU A 360 2.50 -9.13 -11.25
N ILE A 361 3.12 -8.32 -10.39
CA ILE A 361 3.02 -8.46 -8.93
C ILE A 361 1.55 -8.44 -8.51
N VAL A 362 0.82 -7.41 -8.94
CA VAL A 362 -0.60 -7.27 -8.59
C VAL A 362 -1.44 -8.39 -9.21
N ARG A 363 -1.12 -8.84 -10.43
CA ARG A 363 -1.82 -9.96 -11.07
C ARG A 363 -1.69 -11.24 -10.26
N LEU A 364 -0.50 -11.54 -9.72
CA LEU A 364 -0.28 -12.70 -8.85
C LEU A 364 -1.14 -12.60 -7.58
N MET A 365 -1.08 -11.45 -6.89
CA MET A 365 -1.85 -11.21 -5.67
C MET A 365 -3.37 -11.31 -5.90
N VAL A 366 -3.87 -10.69 -6.97
CA VAL A 366 -5.29 -10.79 -7.39
C VAL A 366 -5.64 -12.24 -7.76
N GLY A 367 -4.72 -12.98 -8.36
CA GLY A 367 -4.91 -14.39 -8.71
C GLY A 367 -5.17 -15.26 -7.49
N GLU A 368 -4.38 -15.07 -6.43
CA GLU A 368 -4.52 -15.79 -5.16
C GLU A 368 -5.77 -15.34 -4.40
N ALA A 369 -5.99 -14.03 -4.28
CA ALA A 369 -7.14 -13.46 -3.57
C ALA A 369 -8.50 -13.83 -4.21
N ARG A 370 -8.54 -14.13 -5.52
CA ARG A 370 -9.77 -14.52 -6.22
C ARG A 370 -10.45 -15.73 -5.61
N GLU A 371 -9.72 -16.73 -5.13
CA GLU A 371 -10.34 -17.92 -4.53
C GLU A 371 -11.07 -17.56 -3.23
N GLU A 372 -10.53 -16.63 -2.45
CA GLU A 372 -11.20 -16.09 -1.26
C GLU A 372 -12.40 -15.22 -1.65
N TRP A 373 -12.28 -14.40 -2.69
CA TRP A 373 -13.36 -13.52 -3.15
C TRP A 373 -14.54 -14.26 -3.77
N LYS A 374 -14.33 -15.45 -4.34
CA LYS A 374 -15.44 -16.32 -4.76
C LYS A 374 -16.37 -16.66 -3.61
N ALA A 375 -15.80 -16.89 -2.41
CA ALA A 375 -16.59 -17.12 -1.20
C ALA A 375 -17.40 -15.87 -0.79
N LEU A 376 -16.98 -14.67 -1.22
CA LEU A 376 -17.72 -13.41 -1.07
C LEU A 376 -18.85 -13.22 -2.11
N GLY A 377 -19.10 -14.24 -2.95
CA GLY A 377 -20.20 -14.26 -3.91
C GLY A 377 -19.93 -13.52 -5.22
N SER A 378 -18.67 -13.24 -5.58
CA SER A 378 -18.33 -12.65 -6.88
C SER A 378 -17.11 -13.31 -7.53
N ASP A 379 -17.31 -13.86 -8.73
CA ASP A 379 -16.22 -14.31 -9.63
C ASP A 379 -15.45 -13.13 -10.26
N ILE A 380 -15.96 -11.91 -10.09
CA ILE A 380 -15.48 -10.68 -10.70
C ILE A 380 -14.95 -9.76 -9.60
N VAL A 381 -13.76 -9.19 -9.82
CA VAL A 381 -13.24 -8.11 -8.99
C VAL A 381 -14.04 -6.85 -9.32
N ASP A 382 -14.91 -6.39 -8.41
CA ASP A 382 -15.80 -5.24 -8.63
C ASP A 382 -15.94 -4.29 -7.42
N PHE A 383 -14.86 -4.17 -6.63
CA PHE A 383 -14.78 -3.33 -5.44
C PHE A 383 -14.89 -1.83 -5.76
N SER A 384 -15.42 -1.06 -4.80
CA SER A 384 -15.49 0.40 -4.87
C SER A 384 -15.71 1.01 -3.48
N PRO A 385 -14.90 1.99 -3.05
CA PRO A 385 -13.74 2.53 -3.76
C PRO A 385 -12.56 1.54 -3.84
N VAL A 386 -11.65 1.82 -4.78
CA VAL A 386 -10.32 1.24 -4.86
C VAL A 386 -9.32 2.31 -4.40
N ILE A 387 -8.68 2.08 -3.26
CA ILE A 387 -7.65 2.94 -2.68
C ILE A 387 -6.28 2.37 -3.06
N VAL A 388 -5.38 3.19 -3.56
CA VAL A 388 -4.07 2.75 -4.04
C VAL A 388 -2.94 3.60 -3.45
N GLY A 389 -2.09 2.96 -2.66
CA GLY A 389 -0.82 3.50 -2.17
C GLY A 389 0.36 3.03 -3.03
N GLY A 390 1.57 3.43 -2.64
CA GLY A 390 2.81 3.01 -3.28
C GLY A 390 3.32 4.01 -4.31
N ALA A 391 4.63 4.28 -4.29
CA ALA A 391 5.25 5.32 -5.11
C ALA A 391 5.06 5.08 -6.62
N VAL A 392 5.07 3.81 -7.05
CA VAL A 392 4.90 3.44 -8.46
C VAL A 392 3.52 3.82 -9.03
N PHE A 393 2.50 3.95 -8.17
CA PHE A 393 1.16 4.39 -8.57
C PHE A 393 0.98 5.90 -8.38
N THR A 394 1.55 6.46 -7.31
CA THR A 394 1.24 7.80 -6.82
C THR A 394 2.17 8.89 -7.36
N ALA A 395 3.39 8.55 -7.79
CA ALA A 395 4.40 9.47 -8.30
C ALA A 395 4.60 9.37 -9.83
N ASN A 396 3.52 9.13 -10.57
CA ASN A 396 3.58 9.05 -12.03
C ASN A 396 3.56 10.43 -12.70
N LEU A 397 4.05 10.47 -13.95
CA LEU A 397 4.11 11.67 -14.80
C LEU A 397 2.73 12.30 -15.08
N ALA A 398 1.66 11.52 -15.01
CA ALA A 398 0.29 11.99 -15.22
C ALA A 398 -0.74 11.16 -14.44
N PRO A 399 -1.85 11.75 -13.98
CA PRO A 399 -2.97 11.03 -13.36
C PRO A 399 -3.51 9.89 -14.23
N GLY A 400 -3.60 10.10 -15.55
CA GLY A 400 -4.09 9.08 -16.48
C GLY A 400 -3.16 7.85 -16.58
N LEU A 401 -1.85 8.02 -16.42
CA LEU A 401 -0.90 6.91 -16.38
C LEU A 401 -1.08 6.07 -15.11
N SER A 402 -1.29 6.73 -13.97
CA SER A 402 -1.63 6.07 -12.70
C SER A 402 -2.91 5.24 -12.85
N ALA A 403 -3.95 5.84 -13.45
CA ALA A 403 -5.20 5.13 -13.73
C ALA A 403 -5.00 3.93 -14.65
N LEU A 404 -4.24 4.07 -15.75
CA LEU A 404 -3.95 2.97 -16.66
C LEU A 404 -3.24 1.81 -15.95
N LEU A 405 -2.21 2.12 -15.14
CA LEU A 405 -1.47 1.12 -14.39
C LEU A 405 -2.38 0.34 -13.42
N ILE A 406 -3.23 1.04 -12.66
CA ILE A 406 -4.20 0.44 -11.72
C ILE A 406 -5.22 -0.43 -12.45
N LEU A 407 -5.75 0.06 -13.58
CA LEU A 407 -6.75 -0.65 -14.37
C LEU A 407 -6.19 -1.92 -15.02
N ASP A 408 -4.95 -1.87 -15.48
CA ASP A 408 -4.25 -3.02 -16.08
C ASP A 408 -3.91 -4.09 -15.05
N SER A 409 -3.44 -3.65 -13.87
CA SER A 409 -2.93 -4.51 -12.81
C SER A 409 -4.04 -5.24 -12.06
N LEU A 410 -5.06 -4.51 -11.58
CA LEU A 410 -6.17 -5.08 -10.81
C LEU A 410 -7.21 -5.77 -11.69
N GLN A 411 -7.41 -5.27 -12.92
CA GLN A 411 -8.51 -5.66 -13.78
C GLN A 411 -9.90 -5.59 -13.10
N ASN A 412 -10.06 -4.65 -12.16
CA ASN A 412 -11.34 -4.35 -11.51
C ASN A 412 -12.39 -3.96 -12.56
N ALA A 413 -13.63 -4.36 -12.32
CA ALA A 413 -14.76 -4.19 -13.22
C ALA A 413 -15.91 -3.44 -12.56
N GLY A 414 -16.89 -3.02 -13.38
CA GLY A 414 -18.00 -2.19 -12.95
C GLY A 414 -17.69 -0.69 -13.00
N ALA A 415 -18.50 0.08 -12.29
CA ALA A 415 -18.35 1.53 -12.16
C ALA A 415 -17.78 1.89 -10.77
N PHE A 416 -16.51 2.21 -10.63
CA PHE A 416 -15.85 2.35 -9.32
C PHE A 416 -14.97 3.59 -9.22
N ASP A 417 -14.82 4.12 -8.01
CA ASP A 417 -13.97 5.26 -7.73
C ASP A 417 -12.54 4.80 -7.44
N ILE A 418 -11.56 5.50 -7.99
CA ILE A 418 -10.14 5.26 -7.74
C ILE A 418 -9.60 6.43 -6.90
N LEU A 419 -9.08 6.11 -5.72
CA LEU A 419 -8.47 7.02 -4.78
C LEU A 419 -6.98 6.70 -4.65
N LEU A 420 -6.12 7.70 -4.82
CA LEU A 420 -4.69 7.57 -4.55
C LEU A 420 -4.38 8.02 -3.12
N ASP A 421 -3.47 7.30 -2.48
CA ASP A 421 -2.85 7.66 -1.21
C ASP A 421 -1.39 8.07 -1.42
N PRO A 422 -1.13 9.28 -1.96
CA PRO A 422 0.24 9.73 -2.23
C PRO A 422 1.06 9.96 -0.96
N TYR A 423 0.38 10.18 0.18
CA TYR A 423 1.01 10.50 1.45
C TYR A 423 1.14 9.29 2.37
N GLY A 424 0.58 8.12 2.04
CA GLY A 424 0.56 6.97 2.95
C GLY A 424 -0.27 7.24 4.22
N LEU A 425 -1.40 7.93 4.07
CA LEU A 425 -2.35 8.24 5.15
C LEU A 425 -3.20 7.04 5.55
N ALA A 426 -3.41 6.07 4.67
CA ALA A 426 -4.33 4.96 4.93
C ALA A 426 -4.01 4.19 6.23
N PRO A 427 -2.75 3.82 6.52
CA PRO A 427 -2.43 3.18 7.79
C PRO A 427 -2.61 4.13 8.99
N ALA A 428 -2.22 5.41 8.87
CA ALA A 428 -2.38 6.41 9.94
C ALA A 428 -3.86 6.55 10.36
N LEU A 429 -4.74 6.75 9.38
CA LEU A 429 -6.18 6.85 9.59
C LEU A 429 -6.79 5.56 10.13
N GLY A 430 -6.23 4.40 9.75
CA GLY A 430 -6.64 3.11 10.26
C GLY A 430 -6.35 2.89 11.75
N VAL A 431 -5.30 3.52 12.30
CA VAL A 431 -5.06 3.55 13.75
C VAL A 431 -5.95 4.58 14.44
N ILE A 432 -6.02 5.80 13.90
CA ILE A 432 -6.86 6.89 14.45
C ILE A 432 -8.32 6.49 14.54
N GLY A 433 -8.83 5.71 13.57
CA GLY A 433 -10.21 5.26 13.54
C GLY A 433 -10.68 4.47 14.77
N TYR A 434 -9.77 3.91 15.58
CA TYR A 434 -10.15 3.23 16.83
C TYR A 434 -10.56 4.20 17.93
N THR A 435 -9.97 5.39 17.99
CA THR A 435 -10.18 6.36 19.07
C THR A 435 -10.94 7.59 18.61
N ASN A 436 -10.78 7.98 17.34
CA ASN A 436 -11.40 9.16 16.76
C ASN A 436 -11.88 8.91 15.31
N PRO A 437 -13.00 8.20 15.12
CA PRO A 437 -13.60 8.00 13.79
C PRO A 437 -13.92 9.31 13.05
N LEU A 438 -14.26 10.38 13.79
CA LEU A 438 -14.57 11.68 13.19
C LEU A 438 -13.36 12.28 12.46
N ALA A 439 -12.16 12.15 13.03
CA ALA A 439 -10.93 12.60 12.38
C ALA A 439 -10.71 11.89 11.04
N VAL A 440 -11.02 10.60 10.95
CA VAL A 440 -10.91 9.83 9.70
C VAL A 440 -11.82 10.41 8.62
N VAL A 441 -13.11 10.61 8.92
CA VAL A 441 -14.07 11.19 7.98
C VAL A 441 -13.61 12.57 7.50
N GLN A 442 -13.25 13.44 8.45
CA GLN A 442 -12.87 14.82 8.13
C GLN A 442 -11.59 14.91 7.30
N VAL A 443 -10.55 14.10 7.58
CA VAL A 443 -9.33 14.08 6.76
C VAL A 443 -9.64 13.62 5.33
N VAL A 444 -10.49 12.61 5.18
CA VAL A 444 -10.88 12.07 3.86
C VAL A 444 -11.68 13.10 3.07
N GLU A 445 -12.67 13.73 3.68
CA GLU A 445 -13.49 14.78 3.04
C GLU A 445 -12.67 16.02 2.67
N ASN A 446 -11.65 16.35 3.48
CA ASN A 446 -10.74 17.47 3.25
C ASN A 446 -9.55 17.14 2.34
N GLY A 447 -9.65 16.10 1.52
CA GLY A 447 -8.66 15.81 0.47
C GLY A 447 -7.45 15.02 0.92
N GLY A 448 -7.55 14.23 1.99
CA GLY A 448 -6.51 13.29 2.39
C GLY A 448 -6.16 12.27 1.29
N PHE A 449 -7.14 11.90 0.46
CA PHE A 449 -6.91 11.09 -0.74
C PHE A 449 -7.11 11.89 -2.02
N VAL A 450 -6.33 11.58 -3.05
CA VAL A 450 -6.47 12.18 -4.38
C VAL A 450 -7.39 11.32 -5.23
N SER A 451 -8.58 11.82 -5.56
CA SER A 451 -9.49 11.13 -6.47
C SER A 451 -8.96 11.19 -7.90
N LEU A 452 -8.53 10.06 -8.47
CA LEU A 452 -8.24 9.94 -9.91
C LEU A 452 -9.53 10.07 -10.73
N GLY A 453 -10.64 9.61 -10.17
CA GLY A 453 -11.97 9.71 -10.74
C GLY A 453 -12.66 8.37 -10.84
N ARG A 454 -13.84 8.39 -11.45
CA ARG A 454 -14.66 7.20 -11.61
C ARG A 454 -14.35 6.47 -12.91
N ALA A 455 -14.08 5.17 -12.79
CA ALA A 455 -13.80 4.29 -13.91
C ALA A 455 -15.00 3.40 -14.25
N TYR A 456 -15.27 3.24 -15.54
CA TYR A 456 -16.34 2.43 -16.11
C TYR A 456 -15.74 1.29 -16.94
N CYS A 457 -15.65 0.11 -16.33
CA CYS A 457 -14.96 -1.05 -16.89
C CYS A 457 -15.93 -2.24 -17.05
N PRO A 458 -16.44 -2.55 -18.25
CA PRO A 458 -17.37 -3.65 -18.42
C PRO A 458 -16.69 -5.01 -18.31
N VAL A 459 -17.44 -5.99 -17.81
CA VAL A 459 -17.15 -7.42 -17.96
C VAL A 459 -17.70 -7.89 -19.30
N GLY A 460 -17.05 -8.88 -19.88
CA GLY A 460 -17.50 -9.49 -21.13
C GLY A 460 -16.99 -8.73 -22.36
N ARG A 461 -17.63 -8.99 -23.50
CA ARG A 461 -17.09 -8.63 -24.82
C ARG A 461 -18.20 -8.25 -25.78
N ALA A 462 -17.85 -7.39 -26.72
CA ALA A 462 -18.70 -7.05 -27.84
C ALA A 462 -17.98 -7.38 -29.14
N GLY A 463 -18.75 -7.67 -30.19
CA GLY A 463 -18.19 -7.80 -31.53
C GLY A 463 -17.63 -6.46 -32.03
N PRO A 464 -16.85 -6.44 -33.12
CA PRO A 464 -16.15 -5.23 -33.60
C PRO A 464 -17.04 -4.00 -33.86
N ARG A 465 -18.34 -4.22 -34.14
CA ARG A 465 -19.32 -3.15 -34.36
C ARG A 465 -20.06 -2.70 -33.09
N GLY A 466 -19.87 -3.40 -31.98
CA GLY A 466 -20.57 -3.15 -30.72
C GLY A 466 -19.95 -2.00 -29.94
N LYS A 467 -20.28 -0.75 -30.30
CA LYS A 467 -19.78 0.43 -29.60
C LYS A 467 -20.62 0.78 -28.36
N ALA A 468 -19.96 1.14 -27.27
CA ALA A 468 -20.62 1.76 -26.13
C ALA A 468 -21.03 3.19 -26.50
N ARG A 469 -22.22 3.62 -26.07
CA ARG A 469 -22.70 5.00 -26.26
C ARG A 469 -22.68 5.71 -24.92
N VAL A 470 -21.90 6.78 -24.84
CA VAL A 470 -21.79 7.59 -23.63
C VAL A 470 -22.33 8.99 -23.92
N LYS A 471 -23.18 9.49 -23.02
CA LYS A 471 -23.63 10.88 -22.97
C LYS A 471 -23.16 11.46 -21.64
N LEU A 472 -22.41 12.56 -21.71
CA LEU A 472 -21.99 13.34 -20.55
C LEU A 472 -22.70 14.69 -20.59
N THR A 473 -23.17 15.16 -19.44
CA THR A 473 -23.70 16.52 -19.30
C THR A 473 -22.95 17.22 -18.18
N VAL A 474 -22.28 18.34 -18.50
CA VAL A 474 -21.51 19.16 -17.56
C VAL A 474 -21.99 20.59 -17.70
N GLU A 475 -22.51 21.19 -16.63
CA GLU A 475 -22.97 22.59 -16.62
C GLU A 475 -23.91 22.93 -17.80
N GLY A 476 -24.81 21.99 -18.14
CA GLY A 476 -25.78 22.11 -19.24
C GLY A 476 -25.24 21.75 -20.63
N GLN A 477 -23.92 21.64 -20.81
CA GLN A 477 -23.31 21.21 -22.08
C GLN A 477 -23.30 19.68 -22.18
N THR A 478 -23.76 19.17 -23.33
CA THR A 478 -23.84 17.72 -23.58
C THR A 478 -22.80 17.26 -24.60
N THR A 479 -22.00 16.27 -24.22
CA THR A 479 -21.08 15.56 -25.13
C THR A 479 -21.57 14.13 -25.34
N LYS A 480 -21.60 13.66 -26.59
CA LYS A 480 -21.94 12.28 -26.94
C LYS A 480 -20.75 11.61 -27.63
N LYS A 481 -20.36 10.43 -27.19
CA LYS A 481 -19.28 9.65 -27.78
C LYS A 481 -19.70 8.19 -27.99
N GLN A 482 -19.25 7.61 -29.09
CA GLN A 482 -19.26 6.16 -29.28
C GLN A 482 -17.84 5.64 -29.08
N ILE A 483 -17.67 4.64 -28.22
CA ILE A 483 -16.38 4.07 -27.84
C ILE A 483 -16.36 2.62 -28.32
N ALA A 484 -15.35 2.24 -29.10
CA ALA A 484 -15.23 0.88 -29.63
C ALA A 484 -14.71 -0.10 -28.56
N PRO A 485 -14.98 -1.41 -28.72
CA PRO A 485 -14.35 -2.42 -27.87
C PRO A 485 -12.83 -2.35 -27.99
N GLY A 486 -12.11 -2.37 -26.85
CA GLY A 486 -10.66 -2.22 -26.83
C GLY A 486 -10.15 -0.79 -26.65
N GLU A 487 -11.02 0.21 -26.74
CA GLU A 487 -10.65 1.63 -26.57
C GLU A 487 -10.81 2.08 -25.12
N ILE A 488 -9.96 3.04 -24.73
CA ILE A 488 -10.09 3.83 -23.52
C ILE A 488 -10.48 5.25 -23.93
N TRP A 489 -11.30 5.93 -23.15
CA TRP A 489 -11.60 7.34 -23.36
C TRP A 489 -11.62 8.09 -22.03
N LEU A 490 -10.80 9.14 -21.94
CA LEU A 490 -10.76 10.09 -20.84
C LEU A 490 -11.21 11.46 -21.39
N PRO A 491 -12.49 11.86 -21.23
CA PRO A 491 -12.91 13.22 -21.55
C PRO A 491 -12.15 14.25 -20.70
N SER A 492 -11.68 15.32 -21.35
CA SER A 492 -11.11 16.47 -20.65
C SER A 492 -12.21 17.22 -19.90
N ILE A 493 -12.29 17.01 -18.58
CA ILE A 493 -13.23 17.64 -17.66
C ILE A 493 -12.43 18.11 -16.46
N MET A 494 -12.60 19.38 -16.06
CA MET A 494 -11.90 19.91 -14.91
C MET A 494 -12.23 19.09 -13.65
N PRO A 495 -11.21 18.74 -12.83
CA PRO A 495 -11.44 18.06 -11.56
C PRO A 495 -12.41 18.81 -10.67
N GLY A 496 -13.22 18.06 -9.93
CA GLY A 496 -14.19 18.61 -8.99
C GLY A 496 -15.54 19.02 -9.60
N LYS A 497 -15.69 19.06 -10.93
CA LYS A 497 -16.96 19.34 -11.60
C LYS A 497 -17.94 18.16 -11.49
N TRP A 498 -19.22 18.47 -11.33
CA TRP A 498 -20.30 17.47 -11.38
C TRP A 498 -20.67 17.13 -12.82
N VAL A 499 -20.84 15.83 -13.10
CA VAL A 499 -21.12 15.30 -14.44
C VAL A 499 -22.30 14.33 -14.36
N ASP A 500 -23.33 14.54 -15.19
CA ASP A 500 -24.38 13.53 -15.40
C ASP A 500 -23.95 12.57 -16.51
N VAL A 501 -23.89 11.28 -16.18
CA VAL A 501 -23.37 10.22 -17.04
C VAL A 501 -24.52 9.29 -17.45
N ASP A 502 -24.78 9.08 -18.75
CA ASP A 502 -25.66 8.02 -19.29
C ASP A 502 -24.84 7.13 -20.24
N ILE A 503 -24.61 5.88 -19.82
CA ILE A 503 -23.85 4.88 -20.57
C ILE A 503 -24.81 3.80 -21.06
N ARG A 504 -24.68 3.42 -22.34
CA ARG A 504 -25.34 2.25 -22.92
C ARG A 504 -24.30 1.31 -23.51
N LEU A 505 -24.14 0.16 -22.88
CA LEU A 505 -23.23 -0.88 -23.31
C LEU A 505 -23.79 -1.70 -24.50
N PRO A 506 -22.92 -2.18 -25.40
CA PRO A 506 -23.30 -3.11 -26.46
C PRO A 506 -23.78 -4.46 -25.89
N ARG A 507 -24.27 -5.36 -26.76
CA ARG A 507 -24.58 -6.74 -26.36
C ARG A 507 -23.28 -7.48 -26.02
N GLY A 508 -23.33 -8.33 -24.99
CA GLY A 508 -22.20 -9.13 -24.51
C GLY A 508 -21.30 -8.44 -23.48
N MET A 509 -21.56 -7.17 -23.15
CA MET A 509 -20.89 -6.42 -22.08
C MET A 509 -21.87 -6.00 -21.00
N SER A 510 -21.44 -5.98 -19.74
CA SER A 510 -22.20 -5.46 -18.61
C SER A 510 -21.26 -4.85 -17.56
N MET A 511 -21.78 -3.93 -16.75
CA MET A 511 -21.10 -3.36 -15.59
C MET A 511 -22.02 -3.53 -14.39
N ASN A 512 -21.55 -4.21 -13.34
CA ASN A 512 -22.36 -4.57 -12.16
C ASN A 512 -23.72 -5.18 -12.54
N GLY A 513 -23.71 -6.12 -13.50
CA GLY A 513 -24.90 -6.79 -14.04
C GLY A 513 -25.80 -5.95 -14.96
N LYS A 514 -25.51 -4.66 -15.16
CA LYS A 514 -26.35 -3.72 -15.94
C LYS A 514 -25.71 -3.37 -17.27
N ARG A 515 -26.56 -3.12 -18.29
CA ARG A 515 -26.15 -2.60 -19.61
C ARG A 515 -26.38 -1.10 -19.79
N ARG A 516 -27.09 -0.49 -18.85
CA ARG A 516 -27.33 0.95 -18.81
C ARG A 516 -26.96 1.46 -17.43
N ILE A 517 -26.15 2.49 -17.39
CA ILE A 517 -25.77 3.19 -16.17
C ILE A 517 -26.22 4.64 -16.32
N LYS A 518 -26.84 5.16 -15.26
CA LYS A 518 -27.16 6.58 -15.11
C LYS A 518 -26.81 6.99 -13.71
N GLU A 519 -25.93 7.97 -13.58
CA GLU A 519 -25.51 8.50 -12.28
C GLU A 519 -24.95 9.92 -12.45
N ARG A 520 -24.81 10.61 -11.33
CA ARG A 520 -24.18 11.92 -11.24
C ARG A 520 -22.94 11.79 -10.39
N VAL A 521 -21.79 12.16 -10.93
CA VAL A 521 -20.47 11.89 -10.35
C VAL A 521 -19.58 13.12 -10.41
N ARG A 522 -18.56 13.18 -9.57
CA ARG A 522 -17.56 14.24 -9.57
C ARG A 522 -16.35 13.80 -10.39
N ALA A 523 -15.87 14.64 -11.30
CA ALA A 523 -14.65 14.35 -12.06
C ALA A 523 -13.42 14.36 -11.15
N GLY A 524 -12.54 13.37 -11.28
CA GLY A 524 -11.27 13.33 -10.54
C GLY A 524 -10.13 13.99 -11.32
N THR A 525 -8.90 13.82 -10.85
CA THR A 525 -7.69 14.38 -11.46
C THR A 525 -7.34 13.75 -12.81
N ALA A 526 -7.74 12.49 -13.06
CA ALA A 526 -7.72 11.86 -14.39
C ALA A 526 -9.05 12.01 -15.14
N GLY A 527 -10.00 12.79 -14.61
CA GLY A 527 -11.32 13.01 -15.19
C GLY A 527 -12.31 11.88 -14.91
N LEU A 528 -13.06 11.48 -15.93
CA LEU A 528 -13.86 10.25 -15.94
C LEU A 528 -13.17 9.23 -16.85
N ILE A 529 -13.18 7.95 -16.51
CA ILE A 529 -12.42 6.95 -17.26
C ILE A 529 -13.39 5.93 -17.85
N PHE A 530 -13.46 5.85 -19.19
CA PHE A 530 -14.28 4.87 -19.89
C PHE A 530 -13.37 3.83 -20.55
N ASP A 531 -13.18 2.70 -19.88
CA ASP A 531 -12.32 1.62 -20.36
C ASP A 531 -13.16 0.50 -20.98
N MET A 532 -13.27 0.48 -22.30
CA MET A 532 -14.08 -0.50 -23.04
C MET A 532 -13.26 -1.73 -23.49
N ARG A 533 -12.10 -1.99 -22.88
CA ARG A 533 -11.25 -3.17 -23.19
C ARG A 533 -11.89 -4.48 -22.75
N GLY A 534 -12.86 -4.42 -21.84
CA GLY A 534 -13.48 -5.58 -21.24
C GLY A 534 -12.61 -6.22 -20.17
N ARG A 535 -13.24 -6.93 -19.22
CA ARG A 535 -12.54 -7.77 -18.23
C ARG A 535 -12.86 -9.25 -18.45
N PRO A 536 -11.85 -10.14 -18.51
CA PRO A 536 -10.41 -9.82 -18.52
C PRO A 536 -9.95 -9.19 -19.86
N VAL A 537 -8.94 -8.31 -19.80
CA VAL A 537 -8.31 -7.66 -20.95
C VAL A 537 -7.61 -8.72 -21.81
N ARG A 538 -7.82 -8.68 -23.14
CA ARG A 538 -7.01 -9.46 -24.09
C ARG A 538 -6.08 -8.56 -24.87
N LEU A 539 -4.80 -8.81 -24.71
CA LEU A 539 -3.76 -8.16 -25.49
C LEU A 539 -3.65 -8.80 -26.88
N PRO A 540 -3.45 -8.01 -27.95
CA PRO A 540 -3.00 -8.56 -29.22
C PRO A 540 -1.57 -9.11 -29.10
N SER A 541 -1.11 -9.86 -30.10
CA SER A 541 0.26 -10.39 -30.16
C SER A 541 1.16 -9.60 -31.12
N GLY A 542 2.48 -9.79 -30.99
CA GLY A 542 3.50 -9.24 -31.89
C GLY A 542 3.49 -7.71 -32.00
N ARG A 543 3.78 -7.18 -33.18
CA ARG A 543 3.85 -5.71 -33.43
C ARG A 543 2.57 -4.97 -33.06
N ARG A 544 1.40 -5.61 -33.23
CA ARG A 544 0.11 -5.00 -32.87
C ARG A 544 -0.04 -4.79 -31.37
N ARG A 545 0.56 -5.66 -30.54
CA ARG A 545 0.64 -5.50 -29.08
C ARG A 545 1.30 -4.19 -28.71
N LYS A 546 2.52 -3.98 -29.23
CA LYS A 546 3.34 -2.79 -28.99
C LYS A 546 2.61 -1.50 -29.36
N GLN A 547 2.03 -1.46 -30.56
CA GLN A 547 1.25 -0.31 -31.01
C GLN A 547 0.04 -0.05 -30.10
N THR A 548 -0.71 -1.09 -29.74
CA THR A 548 -1.90 -0.96 -28.89
C THR A 548 -1.55 -0.38 -27.51
N ILE A 549 -0.42 -0.80 -26.93
CA ILE A 549 0.06 -0.28 -25.65
C ILE A 549 0.45 1.20 -25.77
N ALA A 550 1.15 1.57 -26.84
CA ALA A 550 1.49 2.97 -27.11
C ALA A 550 0.26 3.85 -27.35
N ASP A 551 -0.77 3.32 -28.04
CA ASP A 551 -2.03 4.03 -28.27
C ASP A 551 -2.77 4.27 -26.94
N TRP A 552 -2.81 3.27 -26.05
CA TRP A 552 -3.38 3.43 -24.71
C TRP A 552 -2.61 4.43 -23.87
N PHE A 553 -1.28 4.38 -23.89
CA PHE A 553 -0.44 5.36 -23.22
C PHE A 553 -0.77 6.79 -23.71
N THR A 554 -0.72 6.99 -25.02
CA THR A 554 -1.03 8.29 -25.66
C THR A 554 -2.43 8.77 -25.30
N THR A 555 -3.39 7.86 -25.21
CA THR A 555 -4.78 8.20 -24.85
C THR A 555 -4.90 8.74 -23.43
N VAL A 556 -4.13 8.19 -22.48
CA VAL A 556 -4.24 8.58 -21.07
C VAL A 556 -3.28 9.70 -20.66
N THR A 557 -2.22 9.94 -21.43
CA THR A 557 -1.22 10.99 -21.15
C THR A 557 -1.29 12.18 -22.10
N GLY A 558 -1.82 11.98 -23.31
CA GLY A 558 -1.69 12.93 -24.42
C GLY A 558 -0.31 12.93 -25.09
N LEU A 559 0.62 12.08 -24.65
CA LEU A 559 2.01 12.03 -25.13
C LEU A 559 2.22 10.82 -26.03
N ALA A 560 2.65 11.05 -27.27
CA ALA A 560 2.97 9.98 -28.20
C ALA A 560 4.30 9.31 -27.83
N LEU A 561 4.37 7.98 -27.99
CA LEU A 561 5.61 7.22 -27.79
C LEU A 561 6.35 7.03 -29.11
N ASP A 562 7.65 7.31 -29.11
CA ASP A 562 8.56 6.93 -30.19
C ASP A 562 8.98 5.46 -30.00
N LEU A 563 8.34 4.57 -30.75
CA LEU A 563 8.59 3.13 -30.68
C LEU A 563 9.96 2.73 -31.22
N GLU A 564 10.50 3.46 -32.20
CA GLU A 564 11.80 3.13 -32.78
C GLU A 564 12.92 3.48 -31.80
N MET A 565 12.82 4.66 -31.18
CA MET A 565 13.76 5.08 -30.14
C MET A 565 13.69 4.15 -28.91
N LEU A 566 12.50 3.74 -28.49
CA LEU A 566 12.35 2.79 -27.37
C LEU A 566 12.95 1.43 -27.68
N GLU A 567 12.84 0.94 -28.91
CA GLU A 567 13.45 -0.33 -29.32
C GLU A 567 14.99 -0.21 -29.44
N ALA A 568 15.51 0.92 -29.88
CA ALA A 568 16.96 1.16 -30.05
C ALA A 568 17.71 1.38 -28.72
N ALA A 569 17.05 1.91 -27.68
CA ALA A 569 17.65 2.20 -26.36
C ALA A 569 18.14 0.95 -25.60
N GLU A 570 17.93 -0.26 -26.11
CA GLU A 570 18.53 -1.50 -25.62
C GLU A 570 19.99 -1.69 -26.09
N VAL A 571 20.39 -1.01 -27.17
CA VAL A 571 21.66 -1.22 -27.89
C VAL A 571 22.68 -0.11 -27.61
N GLU A 572 22.21 1.11 -27.32
CA GLU A 572 23.02 2.28 -26.98
C GLU A 572 22.51 2.84 -25.65
N GLY A 573 23.41 3.06 -24.67
CA GLY A 573 23.06 3.52 -23.32
C GLY A 573 22.00 4.63 -23.32
N ALA A 574 20.94 4.43 -22.52
CA ALA A 574 19.67 5.11 -22.69
C ALA A 574 19.72 6.64 -22.40
N PRO A 575 18.95 7.46 -23.14
CA PRO A 575 18.90 8.91 -22.94
C PRO A 575 18.09 9.33 -21.70
N ASP A 576 18.45 10.50 -21.15
CA ASP A 576 17.85 11.13 -19.96
C ASP A 576 16.34 11.41 -20.13
N VAL A 577 15.53 11.10 -19.10
CA VAL A 577 14.09 11.40 -19.02
C VAL A 577 13.79 12.88 -19.29
N ALA A 578 14.65 13.78 -18.82
CA ALA A 578 14.47 15.22 -19.05
C ALA A 578 14.59 15.59 -20.54
N ALA A 579 15.49 14.94 -21.27
CA ALA A 579 15.71 15.18 -22.70
C ALA A 579 14.54 14.66 -23.56
N MET A 580 13.97 13.50 -23.21
CA MET A 580 12.78 12.98 -23.90
C MET A 580 11.55 13.87 -23.68
N ILE A 581 11.34 14.38 -22.47
CA ILE A 581 10.22 15.30 -22.18
C ILE A 581 10.40 16.63 -22.93
N GLY A 582 11.62 17.16 -23.00
CA GLY A 582 11.93 18.39 -23.75
C GLY A 582 11.67 18.27 -25.26
N ALA A 583 12.02 17.13 -25.86
CA ALA A 583 11.75 16.86 -27.28
C ALA A 583 10.24 16.79 -27.59
N VAL A 584 9.44 16.20 -26.70
CA VAL A 584 7.98 16.05 -26.87
C VAL A 584 7.23 17.38 -26.65
N ILE A 585 7.70 18.24 -25.74
CA ILE A 585 7.08 19.56 -25.48
C ILE A 585 7.32 20.52 -26.65
N SER A 586 8.45 20.42 -27.36
CA SER A 586 8.75 21.29 -28.52
C SER A 586 7.76 21.17 -29.70
N GLY A 587 6.91 20.13 -29.70
CA GLY A 587 5.85 19.91 -30.70
C GLY A 587 4.46 20.42 -30.31
N ILE A 588 4.28 21.00 -29.12
CA ILE A 588 3.00 21.58 -28.67
C ILE A 588 3.12 23.10 -28.80
N SER A 589 2.59 23.66 -29.87
CA SER A 589 2.53 25.11 -30.09
C SER A 589 1.81 25.82 -28.95
N ASP A 590 2.44 26.89 -28.45
CA ASP A 590 1.92 27.88 -27.51
C ASP A 590 0.58 28.47 -27.97
N GLU A 591 -0.55 27.89 -27.56
CA GLU A 591 -1.79 28.64 -27.43
C GLU A 591 -2.62 28.16 -26.24
N HIS A 592 -2.82 29.08 -25.28
CA HIS A 592 -3.77 29.08 -24.16
C HIS A 592 -3.43 28.27 -22.90
N PHE A 593 -2.40 28.73 -22.18
CA PHE A 593 -2.43 28.72 -20.71
C PHE A 593 -2.87 30.09 -20.18
N PRO A 594 -3.69 30.17 -19.12
CA PRO A 594 -4.00 31.45 -18.48
C PRO A 594 -2.74 32.07 -17.87
N ASP A 595 -2.53 33.36 -18.16
CA ASP A 595 -1.40 34.15 -17.70
C ASP A 595 -1.48 34.38 -16.18
N TYR A 596 -0.66 33.66 -15.42
CA TYR A 596 -0.55 33.79 -13.96
C TYR A 596 0.31 35.01 -13.53
N LYS A 597 0.70 35.93 -14.42
CA LYS A 597 1.47 37.14 -14.10
C LYS A 597 0.70 38.27 -13.41
N ARG A 598 -0.44 37.99 -12.78
CA ARG A 598 -1.18 38.99 -11.98
C ARG A 598 -1.41 38.49 -10.55
N LEU A 599 -0.32 38.38 -9.80
CA LEU A 599 -0.33 38.58 -8.35
C LEU A 599 0.21 40.00 -8.09
N PRO A 600 -0.36 40.76 -7.13
CA PRO A 600 0.02 42.15 -6.89
C PRO A 600 1.48 42.25 -6.44
N ASP A 601 2.19 43.21 -7.03
CA ASP A 601 3.62 43.47 -6.90
C ASP A 601 4.09 43.59 -5.45
N ALA A 602 4.96 42.68 -5.03
CA ALA A 602 5.98 42.97 -4.03
C ALA A 602 7.34 42.95 -4.78
N PRO A 603 8.17 43.99 -4.67
CA PRO A 603 9.41 44.06 -5.45
C PRO A 603 10.38 42.98 -4.98
N PRO A 604 11.07 42.26 -5.91
CA PRO A 604 12.14 41.36 -5.54
C PRO A 604 13.32 42.17 -4.97
N ALA A 605 13.89 41.71 -3.86
CA ALA A 605 15.15 42.24 -3.36
C ALA A 605 16.25 42.00 -4.42
N PRO A 606 17.08 43.01 -4.76
CA PRO A 606 18.17 42.83 -5.71
C PRO A 606 19.32 42.02 -5.08
N ASP A 607 20.03 41.26 -5.92
CA ASP A 607 21.33 40.61 -5.67
C ASP A 607 21.46 39.16 -5.16
N LEU A 608 20.46 38.28 -5.32
CA LEU A 608 20.67 36.84 -5.13
C LEU A 608 21.39 36.13 -6.29
N GLN A 609 21.53 36.78 -7.45
CA GLN A 609 22.13 36.18 -8.65
C GLN A 609 23.66 36.23 -8.63
N ALA A 610 24.26 37.19 -7.92
CA ALA A 610 25.71 37.31 -7.80
C ALA A 610 26.35 36.26 -6.86
N LEU A 611 25.56 35.70 -5.92
CA LEU A 611 26.02 34.70 -4.95
C LEU A 611 26.14 33.28 -5.52
N PHE A 612 25.50 32.98 -6.66
CA PHE A 612 25.60 31.66 -7.30
C PHE A 612 26.80 31.51 -8.25
N GLU A 613 27.46 32.61 -8.64
CA GLU A 613 28.54 32.59 -9.63
C GLU A 613 29.97 32.64 -9.04
N ALA A 614 30.13 32.89 -7.73
CA ALA A 614 31.44 32.89 -7.07
C ALA A 614 31.70 31.57 -6.34
N GLY A 615 32.67 30.80 -6.84
CA GLY A 615 33.18 29.58 -6.18
C GLY A 615 33.74 29.86 -4.79
N ALA A 616 33.57 28.90 -3.89
CA ALA A 616 33.97 28.97 -2.49
C ALA A 616 35.46 29.26 -2.31
N ASP A 617 35.78 30.37 -1.63
CA ASP A 617 37.08 30.63 -0.99
C ASP A 617 36.86 31.40 0.33
N GLU A 618 37.80 31.27 1.27
CA GLU A 618 37.71 31.74 2.69
C GLU A 618 37.52 33.26 2.88
N GLU A 619 37.55 34.08 1.83
CA GLU A 619 37.21 35.51 1.91
C GLU A 619 35.69 35.80 1.93
N THR A 620 34.84 34.79 1.68
CA THR A 620 33.38 34.97 1.65
C THR A 620 32.72 35.01 3.04
N GLU A 621 33.38 34.55 4.11
CA GLU A 621 32.81 34.58 5.46
C GLU A 621 32.75 36.01 6.05
N GLY A 622 33.74 36.85 5.76
CA GLY A 622 33.77 38.24 6.26
C GLY A 622 32.66 39.12 5.68
N ALA A 623 32.30 38.90 4.41
CA ALA A 623 31.27 39.67 3.72
C ALA A 623 29.85 39.31 4.18
N VAL A 624 29.62 38.05 4.57
CA VAL A 624 28.33 37.59 5.12
C VAL A 624 28.12 38.12 6.54
N ASP A 625 29.17 38.16 7.36
CA ASP A 625 29.11 38.69 8.73
C ASP A 625 28.87 40.21 8.77
N ASP A 626 29.46 40.97 7.85
CA ASP A 626 29.23 42.41 7.78
C ASP A 626 27.84 42.76 7.23
N LEU A 627 27.30 41.97 6.30
CA LEU A 627 25.93 42.11 5.80
C LEU A 627 24.88 41.72 6.86
N ALA A 628 25.13 40.69 7.66
CA ALA A 628 24.28 40.31 8.79
C ALA A 628 24.24 41.42 9.86
N ARG A 629 25.38 42.10 10.09
CA ARG A 629 25.49 43.24 11.01
C ARG A 629 24.75 44.48 10.50
N GLU A 630 24.79 44.77 9.21
CA GLU A 630 24.05 45.89 8.59
C GLU A 630 22.53 45.67 8.58
N LEU A 631 22.09 44.41 8.46
CA LEU A 631 20.66 44.04 8.45
C LEU A 631 20.08 43.77 9.86
N GLY A 632 20.89 43.90 10.92
CA GLY A 632 20.45 43.77 12.31
C GLY A 632 20.01 42.35 12.70
N LEU A 633 20.49 41.34 11.99
CA LEU A 633 20.23 39.93 12.27
C LEU A 633 21.28 39.44 13.29
N LYS A 634 20.83 38.69 14.31
CA LYS A 634 21.68 38.18 15.40
C LYS A 634 22.39 36.89 15.02
#